data_AF-A0A7W0YHL0-F1
#
_entry.id   AF-A0A7W0YHL0-F1
#
_cell.length_a   1.000
_cell.length_b   1.000
_cell.length_c   1.000
_cell.angle_alpha   90.00
_cell.angle_beta   90.00
_cell.angle_gamma   90.00
#
_symmetry.space_group_name_H-M   'P 1'
#
loop_
_entity.id
_entity.type
_entity.pdbx_description
1 polymer ?
#
loop_
_entity_poly.entity_id
_entity_poly.type
_entity_poly.pdbx_seq_one_letter_code
_entity_poly.pdbx_strand_id
1 'polypeptide(L)'
;MTDHGTCRREIVEDDLSSASQRHLDGCSQCERFALGLERALRVAALVVVPPMPEGLVARVLDRVRRDVPLPSPDGDLGVRTPPGAAAASRPRRTKRSRARAVAVALAAALGVALSLVIAPILGRTPAAARLTDAFTRTGQLGTARLSLVGTLEGTQNDPEAKRAFSLETSTSGEVAFGKHLRLQGSVSVRRADPGVDLQGETFDVVIVNGRAFDRTRDGLQERSKKAPMGQLFPSEDAVLGLLRAGARGDVVDLGDAVLNGMPTHHFRFSLPPDALLSPFPQTAVSGWTAEAWIDESGTLRQLLASGNGRATRSSPFDWRSTMRVELSDFGRDVLDGIPELKALTVGDQSLLPLSREMSLARFAGATVVARLVPVQSVVADEGLWVGISSMDRVFVRLITGGESPPRIRAGQRLNFTGTMRRSPSQPGSLGVSDDEGASLLRQQGHHVEVQVEDLLVTNAPAGSSR
;
A
#
# COMPACT_ATOMS: atom_id res chain seq x y z
N MET A 1 7.77 33.94 25.89
CA MET A 1 7.59 32.48 25.85
C MET A 1 7.83 32.02 24.43
N THR A 2 8.75 31.07 24.22
CA THR A 2 8.99 30.48 22.89
C THR A 2 7.81 29.56 22.54
N ASP A 3 7.26 29.68 21.33
CA ASP A 3 6.25 28.75 20.81
C ASP A 3 6.90 27.52 20.14
N HIS A 4 6.13 26.43 19.98
CA HIS A 4 6.62 25.18 19.38
C HIS A 4 7.22 25.37 17.97
N GLY A 5 6.69 26.31 17.17
CA GLY A 5 7.16 26.56 15.81
C GLY A 5 8.53 27.25 15.78
N THR A 6 8.78 28.15 16.73
CA THR A 6 10.09 28.80 16.90
C THR A 6 11.14 27.81 17.41
N CYS A 7 10.81 27.05 18.47
CA CYS A 7 11.72 26.04 19.02
C CYS A 7 12.07 24.94 18.00
N ARG A 8 11.09 24.39 17.26
CA ARG A 8 11.36 23.35 16.25
C ARG A 8 12.22 23.83 15.08
N ARG A 9 12.11 25.11 14.70
CA ARG A 9 12.92 25.68 13.63
C ARG A 9 14.39 25.78 14.07
N GLU A 10 14.61 26.32 15.26
CA GLU A 10 15.95 26.43 15.86
C GLU A 10 16.60 25.05 16.08
N ILE A 11 15.83 24.01 16.44
CA ILE A 11 16.31 22.60 16.50
C ILE A 11 16.78 22.09 15.13
N VAL A 12 16.09 22.44 14.03
CA VAL A 12 16.46 22.01 12.67
C VAL A 12 17.67 22.78 12.15
N GLU A 13 17.81 24.04 12.53
CA GLU A 13 18.90 24.94 12.13
C GLU A 13 20.17 24.76 12.98
N ASP A 14 20.10 23.96 14.06
CA ASP A 14 21.16 23.75 15.05
C ASP A 14 21.66 25.07 15.70
N ASP A 15 20.72 26.01 15.89
CA ASP A 15 20.98 27.35 16.46
C ASP A 15 19.96 27.66 17.58
N LEU A 16 20.08 26.93 18.69
CA LEU A 16 19.15 27.03 19.83
C LEU A 16 19.43 28.26 20.69
N SER A 17 18.48 29.19 20.72
CA SER A 17 18.51 30.31 21.68
C SER A 17 18.34 29.80 23.13
N SER A 18 18.84 30.56 24.12
CA SER A 18 18.64 30.20 25.54
C SER A 18 17.16 30.14 25.94
N ALA A 19 16.28 30.83 25.22
CA ALA A 19 14.84 30.75 25.41
C ALA A 19 14.25 29.44 24.87
N SER A 20 14.69 28.99 23.70
CA SER A 20 14.29 27.70 23.12
C SER A 20 14.86 26.52 23.88
N GLN A 21 16.08 26.61 24.42
CA GLN A 21 16.66 25.56 25.27
C GLN A 21 15.80 25.34 26.52
N ARG A 22 15.49 26.41 27.27
CA ARG A 22 14.61 26.32 28.45
C ARG A 22 13.21 25.80 28.10
N HIS A 23 12.72 26.12 26.91
CA HIS A 23 11.44 25.59 26.43
C HIS A 23 11.52 24.10 26.08
N LEU A 24 12.60 23.66 25.44
CA LEU A 24 12.87 22.27 25.10
C LEU A 24 12.92 21.40 26.36
N ASP A 25 13.64 21.85 27.40
CA ASP A 25 13.79 21.14 28.68
C ASP A 25 12.44 20.95 29.41
N GLY A 26 11.46 21.82 29.15
CA GLY A 26 10.13 21.77 29.77
C GLY A 26 9.00 21.24 28.88
N CYS A 27 9.28 20.89 27.61
CA CYS A 27 8.24 20.57 26.64
C CYS A 27 8.44 19.21 25.94
N SER A 28 7.66 18.22 26.36
CA SER A 28 7.69 16.84 25.82
C SER A 28 7.36 16.72 24.31
N GLN A 29 6.77 17.75 23.70
CA GLN A 29 6.53 17.77 22.24
C GLN A 29 7.76 18.22 21.45
N CYS A 30 8.55 19.15 21.99
CA CYS A 30 9.78 19.62 21.38
C CYS A 30 10.91 18.60 21.59
N GLU A 31 10.94 17.96 22.76
CA GLU A 31 11.88 16.86 23.07
C GLU A 31 11.71 15.67 22.11
N ARG A 32 10.48 15.19 21.92
CA ARG A 32 10.20 14.11 20.94
C ARG A 32 10.57 14.49 19.51
N PHE A 33 10.41 15.76 19.15
CA PHE A 33 10.81 16.25 17.84
C PHE A 33 12.34 16.24 17.67
N ALA A 34 13.08 16.73 18.68
CA ALA A 34 14.54 16.70 18.69
C ALA A 34 15.10 15.28 18.58
N LEU A 35 14.58 14.34 19.39
CA LEU A 35 14.97 12.92 19.32
C LEU A 35 14.65 12.28 17.95
N GLY A 36 13.53 12.66 17.33
CA GLY A 36 13.17 12.22 15.98
C GLY A 36 14.13 12.74 14.92
N LEU A 37 14.53 14.02 15.02
CA LEU A 37 15.48 14.64 14.10
C LEU A 37 16.88 14.05 14.26
N GLU A 38 17.36 13.87 15.48
CA GLU A 38 18.67 13.29 15.77
C GLU A 38 18.78 11.85 15.22
N ARG A 39 17.72 11.05 15.38
CA ARG A 39 17.65 9.70 14.81
C ARG A 39 17.71 9.77 13.27
N ALA A 40 17.03 10.72 12.64
CA ALA A 40 17.08 10.90 11.19
C ALA A 40 18.47 11.33 10.71
N LEU A 41 19.15 12.22 11.43
CA LEU A 41 20.51 12.69 11.10
C LEU A 41 21.56 11.59 11.30
N ARG A 42 21.47 10.76 12.35
CA ARG A 42 22.34 9.58 12.50
C ARG A 42 22.17 8.60 11.36
N VAL A 43 20.93 8.39 10.89
CA VAL A 43 20.67 7.55 9.71
C VAL A 43 21.27 8.18 8.45
N ALA A 44 21.18 9.50 8.28
CA ALA A 44 21.75 10.21 7.15
C ALA A 44 23.29 10.20 7.14
N ALA A 45 23.94 10.31 8.30
CA ALA A 45 25.40 10.29 8.43
C ALA A 45 26.03 8.92 8.10
N LEU A 46 25.25 7.85 8.16
CA LEU A 46 25.67 6.49 7.77
C LEU A 46 25.55 6.23 6.26
N VAL A 47 25.07 7.22 5.49
CA VAL A 47 24.99 7.15 4.03
C VAL A 47 26.28 7.72 3.44
N VAL A 48 27.17 6.86 2.94
CA VAL A 48 28.24 7.31 2.05
C VAL A 48 27.61 7.68 0.72
N VAL A 49 27.48 8.98 0.46
CA VAL A 49 27.03 9.51 -0.82
C VAL A 49 28.16 9.25 -1.83
N PRO A 50 27.95 8.46 -2.90
CA PRO A 50 28.96 8.32 -3.94
C PRO A 50 29.25 9.72 -4.52
N PRO A 51 30.50 10.01 -4.94
CA PRO A 51 30.82 11.32 -5.51
C PRO A 51 29.87 11.59 -6.68
N MET A 52 29.28 12.79 -6.70
CA MET A 52 28.35 13.17 -7.76
C MET A 52 29.04 12.98 -9.12
N PRO A 53 28.36 12.39 -10.13
CA PRO A 53 28.93 12.23 -11.46
C PRO A 53 29.42 13.57 -11.98
N GLU A 54 30.65 13.58 -12.51
CA GLU A 54 31.25 14.79 -13.04
C GLU A 54 30.32 15.47 -14.05
N GLY A 55 30.15 16.79 -13.90
CA GLY A 55 29.28 17.61 -14.74
C GLY A 55 27.77 17.49 -14.47
N LEU A 56 27.29 16.75 -13.46
CA LEU A 56 25.85 16.71 -13.12
C LEU A 56 25.30 18.12 -12.81
N VAL A 57 26.03 18.90 -12.01
CA VAL A 57 25.65 20.28 -11.66
C VAL A 57 25.61 21.17 -12.90
N ALA A 58 26.57 21.02 -13.81
CA ALA A 58 26.60 21.76 -15.07
C ALA A 58 25.39 21.44 -15.96
N ARG A 59 25.02 20.15 -16.08
CA ARG A 59 23.84 19.71 -16.85
C ARG A 59 22.52 20.20 -16.25
N VAL A 60 22.41 20.23 -14.92
CA VAL A 60 21.22 20.74 -14.22
C VAL A 60 21.11 22.27 -14.40
N LEU A 61 22.22 23.00 -14.26
CA LEU A 61 22.24 24.45 -14.48
C LEU A 61 21.93 24.83 -15.93
N ASP A 62 22.44 24.06 -16.89
CA ASP A 62 22.18 24.26 -18.32
C ASP A 62 20.70 24.01 -18.68
N ARG A 63 20.07 23.04 -18.02
CA ARG A 63 18.62 22.79 -18.15
C ARG A 63 17.78 23.90 -17.54
N VAL A 64 18.16 24.39 -16.35
CA VAL A 64 17.47 25.52 -15.71
C VAL A 64 17.62 26.81 -16.53
N ARG A 65 18.76 27.03 -17.19
CA ARG A 65 18.95 28.18 -18.10
C ARG A 65 18.09 28.09 -19.37
N ARG A 66 17.83 26.88 -19.88
CA ARG A 66 16.97 26.66 -21.05
C ARG A 66 15.48 26.81 -20.75
N ASP A 67 15.06 26.38 -19.56
CA ASP A 67 13.64 26.27 -19.21
C ASP A 67 13.07 27.52 -18.48
N VAL A 68 13.90 28.55 -18.24
CA VAL A 68 13.48 29.81 -17.61
C VAL A 68 13.75 30.98 -18.57
N PRO A 69 12.71 31.63 -19.13
CA PRO A 69 12.90 32.80 -19.96
C PRO A 69 13.46 33.94 -19.08
N LEU A 70 14.63 34.46 -19.47
CA LEU A 70 15.18 35.66 -18.85
C LEU A 70 14.30 36.86 -19.24
N PRO A 71 14.06 37.82 -18.33
CA PRO A 71 13.39 39.06 -18.68
C PRO A 71 14.23 39.83 -19.71
N SER A 72 13.55 40.42 -20.69
CA SER A 72 14.18 41.31 -21.68
C SER A 72 14.88 42.48 -20.98
N PRO A 73 16.08 42.90 -21.41
CA PRO A 73 16.84 43.96 -20.75
C PRO A 73 16.24 45.37 -20.92
N ASP A 74 15.22 45.54 -21.76
CA ASP A 74 14.57 46.83 -21.98
C ASP A 74 13.25 46.92 -21.22
N GLY A 75 13.31 47.41 -19.99
CA GLY A 75 12.16 47.65 -19.12
C GLY A 75 12.37 48.90 -18.28
N ASP A 76 12.09 50.04 -18.89
CA ASP A 76 12.17 51.40 -18.37
C ASP A 76 11.54 51.55 -16.97
N LEU A 77 12.33 51.98 -15.97
CA LEU A 77 11.88 52.28 -14.62
C LEU A 77 11.32 53.71 -14.56
N GLY A 78 10.13 53.89 -15.11
CA GLY A 78 9.32 55.09 -14.92
C GLY A 78 8.72 55.14 -13.51
N VAL A 79 9.34 55.92 -12.62
CA VAL A 79 8.81 56.28 -11.30
C VAL A 79 7.56 57.15 -11.47
N ARG A 80 6.40 56.65 -11.07
CA ARG A 80 5.23 57.48 -10.70
C ARG A 80 4.62 56.98 -9.39
N THR A 81 4.71 57.81 -8.37
CA THR A 81 3.93 57.73 -7.13
C THR A 81 2.48 58.13 -7.39
N PRO A 82 1.48 57.40 -6.85
CA PRO A 82 0.13 57.93 -6.66
C PRO A 82 -0.17 58.16 -5.16
N PRO A 83 -1.06 59.12 -4.82
CA PRO A 83 -1.52 59.31 -3.46
C PRO A 83 -2.78 58.47 -3.16
N GLY A 84 -2.89 58.04 -1.90
CA GLY A 84 -4.16 58.05 -1.18
C GLY A 84 -5.15 56.89 -1.35
N ALA A 85 -5.18 56.05 -0.30
CA ALA A 85 -6.37 55.52 0.39
C ALA A 85 -7.02 54.17 -0.01
N ALA A 86 -7.07 53.33 1.04
CA ALA A 86 -8.16 52.45 1.48
C ALA A 86 -8.36 51.06 0.84
N ALA A 87 -7.99 50.05 1.65
CA ALA A 87 -8.73 48.84 1.98
C ALA A 87 -9.20 47.87 0.86
N ALA A 88 -8.56 46.70 0.80
CA ALA A 88 -9.22 45.40 0.98
C ALA A 88 -8.20 44.25 0.91
N SER A 89 -8.30 43.36 1.88
CA SER A 89 -7.54 42.12 2.06
C SER A 89 -7.74 41.10 0.92
N ARG A 90 -6.65 40.56 0.36
CA ARG A 90 -6.59 39.20 -0.22
C ARG A 90 -5.15 38.65 -0.20
N PRO A 91 -4.94 37.35 0.12
CA PRO A 91 -3.63 36.83 0.48
C PRO A 91 -2.74 36.51 -0.73
N ARG A 92 -1.47 36.92 -0.62
CA ARG A 92 -0.35 36.56 -1.51
C ARG A 92 -0.12 35.04 -1.51
N ARG A 93 -0.31 34.42 -2.66
CA ARG A 93 0.05 33.02 -2.93
C ARG A 93 1.54 32.96 -3.32
N THR A 94 2.43 32.68 -2.36
CA THR A 94 3.89 32.55 -2.63
C THR A 94 4.31 31.09 -2.87
N LYS A 95 4.86 30.86 -4.06
CA LYS A 95 5.95 29.93 -4.45
C LYS A 95 6.55 29.02 -3.35
N ARG A 96 5.78 28.06 -2.81
CA ARG A 96 6.27 27.01 -1.89
C ARG A 96 6.15 25.57 -2.44
N SER A 97 5.68 25.39 -3.67
CA SER A 97 5.39 24.04 -4.21
C SER A 97 6.56 23.36 -4.93
N ARG A 98 7.63 24.07 -5.32
CA ARG A 98 8.69 23.47 -6.16
C ARG A 98 9.83 22.80 -5.37
N ALA A 99 10.14 23.26 -4.16
CA ALA A 99 11.16 22.62 -3.30
C ALA A 99 10.68 21.29 -2.67
N ARG A 100 9.36 21.11 -2.47
CA ARG A 100 8.79 19.87 -1.92
C ARG A 100 8.74 18.73 -2.94
N ALA A 101 8.60 19.03 -4.23
CA ALA A 101 8.54 18.00 -5.27
C ALA A 101 9.90 17.32 -5.50
N VAL A 102 11.01 18.08 -5.41
CA VAL A 102 12.36 17.54 -5.59
C VAL A 102 12.84 16.75 -4.37
N ALA A 103 12.47 17.18 -3.15
CA ALA A 103 12.78 16.45 -1.91
C ALA A 103 12.03 15.11 -1.79
N VAL A 104 10.78 15.04 -2.27
CA VAL A 104 9.99 13.79 -2.27
C VAL A 104 10.46 12.82 -3.34
N ALA A 105 10.91 13.30 -4.50
CA ALA A 105 11.47 12.46 -5.56
C ALA A 105 12.82 11.83 -5.19
N LEU A 106 13.69 12.56 -4.47
CA LEU A 106 14.95 12.01 -3.95
C LEU A 106 14.73 11.00 -2.81
N ALA A 107 13.78 11.26 -1.90
CA ALA A 107 13.46 10.33 -0.81
C ALA A 107 12.89 8.99 -1.32
N ALA A 108 12.10 9.01 -2.40
CA ALA A 108 11.54 7.80 -3.01
C ALA A 108 12.59 6.98 -3.79
N ALA A 109 13.57 7.63 -4.43
CA ALA A 109 14.64 6.94 -5.15
C ALA A 109 15.67 6.30 -4.20
N LEU A 110 15.92 6.90 -3.03
CA LEU A 110 16.83 6.37 -2.01
C LEU A 110 16.22 5.21 -1.20
N GLY A 111 14.89 5.16 -1.00
CA GLY A 111 14.24 4.09 -0.23
C GLY A 111 14.34 2.69 -0.84
N VAL A 112 14.43 2.58 -2.16
CA VAL A 112 14.48 1.28 -2.87
C VAL A 112 15.91 0.78 -3.06
N ALA A 113 16.89 1.67 -3.24
CA ALA A 113 18.30 1.28 -3.35
C ALA A 113 18.92 0.85 -2.00
N LEU A 114 18.41 1.37 -0.88
CA LEU A 114 19.00 1.16 0.45
C LEU A 114 18.66 -0.21 1.07
N SER A 115 17.67 -0.95 0.55
CA SER A 115 17.29 -2.26 1.08
C SER A 115 18.17 -3.41 0.58
N LEU A 116 18.94 -3.21 -0.49
CA LEU A 116 19.72 -4.27 -1.16
C LEU A 116 21.22 -4.25 -0.87
N VAL A 117 21.78 -3.18 -0.29
CA VAL A 117 23.25 -3.02 -0.23
C VAL A 117 23.85 -3.08 1.19
N ILE A 118 23.08 -2.81 2.26
CA ILE A 118 23.65 -2.75 3.63
C ILE A 118 23.30 -3.98 4.50
N ALA A 119 22.41 -4.86 4.04
CA ALA A 119 22.04 -6.06 4.79
C ALA A 119 23.13 -7.15 5.02
N PRO A 120 24.22 -7.29 4.24
CA PRO A 120 25.11 -8.43 4.45
C PRO A 120 26.16 -8.27 5.55
N ILE A 121 26.39 -7.08 6.12
CA ILE A 121 27.66 -6.83 6.85
C ILE A 121 27.55 -6.99 8.38
N LEU A 122 26.34 -7.09 8.96
CA LEU A 122 26.17 -7.38 10.38
C LEU A 122 25.47 -8.73 10.58
N GLY A 123 26.30 -9.77 10.66
CA GLY A 123 26.08 -11.09 11.29
C GLY A 123 24.64 -11.56 11.48
N ARG A 124 23.89 -11.79 10.41
CA ARG A 124 22.65 -12.58 10.53
C ARG A 124 23.03 -14.03 10.84
N THR A 125 22.39 -14.60 11.86
CA THR A 125 22.49 -16.04 12.08
C THR A 125 21.93 -16.78 10.85
N PRO A 126 22.43 -17.99 10.53
CA PRO A 126 21.89 -18.79 9.42
C PRO A 126 20.37 -18.99 9.52
N ALA A 127 19.84 -19.11 10.74
CA ALA A 127 18.41 -19.21 11.01
C ALA A 127 17.64 -17.96 10.56
N ALA A 128 18.13 -16.76 10.92
CA ALA A 128 17.51 -15.50 10.51
C ALA A 128 17.53 -15.31 8.97
N ALA A 129 18.60 -15.75 8.31
CA ALA A 129 18.69 -15.74 6.85
C ALA A 129 17.64 -16.67 6.22
N ARG A 130 17.56 -17.94 6.66
CA ARG A 130 16.55 -18.90 6.18
C ARG A 130 15.13 -18.39 6.35
N LEU A 131 14.82 -17.83 7.51
CA LEU A 131 13.52 -17.26 7.81
C LEU A 131 13.19 -16.08 6.88
N THR A 132 14.16 -15.18 6.64
CA THR A 132 14.00 -14.05 5.70
C THR A 132 13.75 -14.51 4.27
N ASP A 133 14.51 -15.51 3.82
CA ASP A 133 14.39 -16.07 2.48
C ASP A 133 13.03 -16.74 2.30
N ALA A 134 12.55 -17.45 3.32
CA ALA A 134 11.27 -18.11 3.27
C ALA A 134 10.11 -17.12 3.14
N PHE A 135 10.13 -16.03 3.91
CA PHE A 135 9.12 -14.96 3.78
C PHE A 135 9.17 -14.29 2.40
N THR A 136 10.37 -14.03 1.89
CA THR A 136 10.55 -13.46 0.55
C THR A 136 9.97 -14.38 -0.51
N ARG A 137 10.29 -15.68 -0.45
CA ARG A 137 9.79 -16.70 -1.36
C ARG A 137 8.27 -16.83 -1.30
N THR A 138 7.70 -16.81 -0.10
CA THR A 138 6.26 -16.85 0.12
C THR A 138 5.56 -15.69 -0.59
N GLY A 139 6.11 -14.47 -0.47
CA GLY A 139 5.61 -13.31 -1.19
C GLY A 139 5.71 -13.43 -2.72
N GLN A 140 6.75 -14.10 -3.23
CA GLN A 140 6.96 -14.32 -4.67
C GLN A 140 5.98 -15.32 -5.29
N LEU A 141 5.34 -16.18 -4.49
CA LEU A 141 4.27 -17.07 -4.96
C LEU A 141 3.00 -16.28 -5.39
N GLY A 142 2.97 -14.97 -5.13
CA GLY A 142 1.95 -14.04 -5.60
C GLY A 142 0.69 -14.06 -4.77
N THR A 143 0.17 -15.25 -4.46
CA THR A 143 -1.10 -15.42 -3.76
C THR A 143 -1.11 -16.63 -2.82
N ALA A 144 -2.02 -16.60 -1.85
CA ALA A 144 -2.32 -17.73 -0.96
C ALA A 144 -3.75 -17.63 -0.43
N ARG A 145 -4.34 -18.77 -0.09
CA ARG A 145 -5.45 -18.81 0.87
C ARG A 145 -4.88 -18.57 2.26
N LEU A 146 -5.57 -17.77 3.04
CA LEU A 146 -5.19 -17.40 4.40
C LEU A 146 -6.29 -17.81 5.37
N SER A 147 -5.91 -18.49 6.45
CA SER A 147 -6.76 -18.70 7.62
C SER A 147 -6.11 -17.97 8.79
N LEU A 148 -6.85 -17.14 9.51
CA LEU A 148 -6.37 -16.37 10.63
C LEU A 148 -7.31 -16.61 11.82
N VAL A 149 -6.76 -17.18 12.89
CA VAL A 149 -7.46 -17.37 14.16
C VAL A 149 -6.75 -16.56 15.23
N GLY A 150 -7.48 -15.67 15.89
CA GLY A 150 -6.95 -14.84 16.96
C GLY A 150 -7.69 -15.09 18.27
N THR A 151 -6.98 -14.94 19.38
CA THR A 151 -7.61 -14.76 20.69
C THR A 151 -7.12 -13.46 21.32
N LEU A 152 -8.01 -12.80 22.04
CA LEU A 152 -7.71 -11.62 22.83
C LEU A 152 -8.38 -11.75 24.19
N GLU A 153 -7.57 -11.82 25.22
CA GLU A 153 -7.99 -11.88 26.61
C GLU A 153 -7.59 -10.57 27.30
N GLY A 154 -8.46 -10.07 28.17
CA GLY A 154 -8.14 -8.92 29.01
C GLY A 154 -8.71 -9.07 30.40
N THR A 155 -7.96 -8.59 31.40
CA THR A 155 -8.36 -8.56 32.80
C THR A 155 -8.21 -7.15 33.32
N GLN A 156 -9.32 -6.53 33.70
CA GLN A 156 -9.33 -5.22 34.35
C GLN A 156 -8.78 -5.36 35.76
N ASN A 157 -7.73 -4.58 36.04
CA ASN A 157 -7.10 -4.53 37.35
C ASN A 157 -7.79 -3.47 38.22
N ASP A 158 -9.09 -3.66 38.44
CA ASP A 158 -9.86 -2.88 39.38
C ASP A 158 -10.00 -3.68 40.68
N PRO A 159 -9.54 -3.17 41.84
CA PRO A 159 -9.65 -3.87 43.11
C PRO A 159 -11.10 -4.15 43.53
N GLU A 160 -12.07 -3.38 43.04
CA GLU A 160 -13.49 -3.52 43.42
C GLU A 160 -14.30 -4.35 42.41
N ALA A 161 -13.85 -4.45 41.16
CA ALA A 161 -14.55 -5.16 40.09
C ALA A 161 -13.59 -5.81 39.09
N LYS A 162 -13.14 -7.04 39.39
CA LYS A 162 -12.39 -7.84 38.42
C LYS A 162 -13.29 -8.22 37.25
N ARG A 163 -13.11 -7.50 36.14
CA ARG A 163 -13.76 -7.76 34.86
C ARG A 163 -12.81 -8.49 33.94
N ALA A 164 -13.27 -9.55 33.30
CA ALA A 164 -12.48 -10.32 32.35
C ALA A 164 -13.25 -10.51 31.06
N PHE A 165 -12.54 -10.36 29.94
CA PHE A 165 -13.09 -10.65 28.62
C PHE A 165 -12.20 -11.61 27.84
N SER A 166 -12.81 -12.39 26.96
CA SER A 166 -12.15 -13.28 26.01
C SER A 166 -12.89 -13.22 24.67
N LEU A 167 -12.17 -12.74 23.66
CA LEU A 167 -12.62 -12.66 22.27
C LEU A 167 -11.85 -13.70 21.47
N GLU A 168 -12.56 -14.38 20.57
CA GLU A 168 -11.97 -15.23 19.55
C GLU A 168 -12.38 -14.67 18.18
N THR A 169 -11.42 -14.59 17.28
CA THR A 169 -11.66 -14.21 15.89
C THR A 169 -11.28 -15.39 15.02
N SER A 170 -12.14 -15.71 14.06
CA SER A 170 -11.83 -16.70 13.04
C SER A 170 -12.11 -16.10 11.69
N THR A 171 -11.09 -16.05 10.86
CA THR A 171 -11.14 -15.48 9.52
C THR A 171 -10.54 -16.45 8.54
N SER A 172 -11.11 -16.49 7.36
CA SER A 172 -10.53 -17.16 6.21
C SER A 172 -10.64 -16.23 5.02
N GLY A 173 -9.73 -16.36 4.08
CA GLY A 173 -9.71 -15.46 2.96
C GLY A 173 -8.57 -15.75 2.04
N GLU A 174 -8.21 -14.74 1.27
CA GLU A 174 -7.24 -14.84 0.22
C GLU A 174 -6.35 -13.62 0.24
N VAL A 175 -5.05 -13.83 0.13
CA VAL A 175 -4.05 -12.78 0.07
C VAL A 175 -3.37 -12.83 -1.29
N ALA A 176 -3.31 -11.70 -1.96
CA ALA A 176 -2.39 -11.44 -3.06
C ALA A 176 -1.26 -10.58 -2.50
N PHE A 177 -0.14 -11.21 -2.18
CA PHE A 177 1.02 -10.55 -1.58
C PHE A 177 1.44 -9.36 -2.45
N GLY A 178 1.59 -8.19 -1.84
CA GLY A 178 1.97 -6.98 -2.58
C GLY A 178 0.81 -6.17 -3.17
N LYS A 179 -0.45 -6.63 -3.04
CA LYS A 179 -1.57 -6.07 -3.82
C LYS A 179 -2.91 -6.02 -3.07
N HIS A 180 -3.40 -7.18 -2.61
CA HIS A 180 -4.76 -7.34 -2.12
C HIS A 180 -4.83 -8.31 -0.94
N LEU A 181 -5.78 -8.09 -0.04
CA LEU A 181 -6.09 -9.02 1.04
C LEU A 181 -7.61 -9.04 1.21
N ARG A 182 -8.25 -10.18 1.00
CA ARG A 182 -9.66 -10.40 1.30
C ARG A 182 -9.76 -11.30 2.52
N LEU A 183 -10.58 -10.90 3.48
CA LEU A 183 -10.82 -11.62 4.71
C LEU A 183 -12.32 -11.71 4.96
N GLN A 184 -12.82 -12.93 5.11
CA GLN A 184 -14.16 -13.22 5.58
C GLN A 184 -14.05 -13.91 6.92
N GLY A 185 -14.76 -13.44 7.94
CA GLY A 185 -14.70 -14.08 9.22
C GLY A 185 -15.82 -13.70 10.17
N SER A 186 -15.67 -14.20 11.38
CA SER A 186 -16.55 -13.91 12.49
C SER A 186 -15.73 -13.58 13.73
N VAL A 187 -16.34 -12.76 14.57
CA VAL A 187 -15.88 -12.55 15.95
C VAL A 187 -16.86 -13.26 16.87
N SER A 188 -16.34 -14.11 17.76
CA SER A 188 -17.12 -14.73 18.82
C SER A 188 -16.58 -14.28 20.18
N VAL A 189 -17.51 -14.03 21.09
CA VAL A 189 -17.18 -13.68 22.48
C VAL A 189 -17.32 -14.93 23.33
N ARG A 190 -16.20 -15.44 23.85
CA ARG A 190 -16.19 -16.64 24.71
C ARG A 190 -16.62 -16.32 26.13
N ARG A 191 -16.22 -15.17 26.64
CA ARG A 191 -16.54 -14.68 27.97
C ARG A 191 -16.58 -13.16 27.93
N ALA A 192 -17.69 -12.56 28.31
CA ALA A 192 -17.80 -11.15 28.61
C ALA A 192 -18.65 -10.98 29.86
N ASP A 193 -18.45 -9.85 30.55
CA ASP A 193 -19.35 -9.46 31.62
C ASP A 193 -20.79 -9.34 31.08
N PRO A 194 -21.80 -9.63 31.93
CA PRO A 194 -23.20 -9.45 31.57
C PRO A 194 -23.44 -8.01 31.08
N GLY A 195 -23.81 -7.86 29.80
CA GLY A 195 -24.11 -6.55 29.18
C GLY A 195 -23.37 -6.25 27.87
N VAL A 196 -22.39 -7.05 27.45
CA VAL A 196 -21.72 -6.91 26.14
C VAL A 196 -22.28 -7.97 25.18
N ASP A 197 -23.23 -7.58 24.33
CA ASP A 197 -23.76 -8.44 23.27
C ASP A 197 -22.96 -8.21 21.99
N LEU A 198 -22.00 -9.09 21.74
CA LEU A 198 -21.19 -9.14 20.52
C LEU A 198 -21.26 -10.53 19.88
N GLN A 199 -22.32 -11.30 20.13
CA GLN A 199 -22.43 -12.65 19.60
C GLN A 199 -22.76 -12.64 18.11
N GLY A 200 -21.85 -13.19 17.30
CA GLY A 200 -22.13 -13.58 15.92
C GLY A 200 -21.96 -12.49 14.87
N GLU A 201 -21.22 -11.41 15.18
CA GLU A 201 -20.86 -10.46 14.13
C GLU A 201 -19.94 -11.12 13.10
N THR A 202 -20.45 -11.22 11.86
CA THR A 202 -19.67 -11.61 10.69
C THR A 202 -19.17 -10.36 9.99
N PHE A 203 -17.99 -10.46 9.37
CA PHE A 203 -17.46 -9.40 8.52
C PHE A 203 -16.86 -9.98 7.24
N ASP A 204 -16.97 -9.20 6.17
CA ASP A 204 -16.30 -9.45 4.90
C ASP A 204 -15.55 -8.17 4.55
N VAL A 205 -14.23 -8.20 4.75
CA VAL A 205 -13.34 -7.07 4.56
C VAL A 205 -12.45 -7.34 3.36
N VAL A 206 -12.43 -6.39 2.42
CA VAL A 206 -11.54 -6.39 1.28
C VAL A 206 -10.56 -5.24 1.43
N ILE A 207 -9.25 -5.54 1.42
CA ILE A 207 -8.18 -4.56 1.44
C ILE A 207 -7.54 -4.52 0.06
N VAL A 208 -7.56 -3.35 -0.56
CA VAL A 208 -7.03 -3.11 -1.91
C VAL A 208 -6.13 -1.90 -1.87
N ASN A 209 -4.85 -2.09 -2.23
CA ASN A 209 -3.86 -1.00 -2.25
C ASN A 209 -3.83 -0.21 -0.94
N GLY A 210 -3.88 -0.92 0.20
CA GLY A 210 -3.86 -0.33 1.55
C GLY A 210 -5.16 0.34 2.03
N ARG A 211 -6.26 0.26 1.27
CA ARG A 211 -7.58 0.74 1.69
C ARG A 211 -8.50 -0.42 2.04
N ALA A 212 -9.17 -0.35 3.18
CA ALA A 212 -10.11 -1.37 3.63
C ALA A 212 -11.54 -1.01 3.22
N PHE A 213 -12.28 -2.01 2.75
CA PHE A 213 -13.66 -1.93 2.31
C PHE A 213 -14.47 -3.00 3.04
N ASP A 214 -15.67 -2.64 3.50
CA ASP A 214 -16.67 -3.61 3.92
C ASP A 214 -17.48 -4.06 2.72
N ARG A 215 -17.66 -5.36 2.58
CA ARG A 215 -18.68 -5.88 1.67
C ARG A 215 -20.03 -5.84 2.35
N THR A 216 -20.86 -4.92 1.90
CA THR A 216 -22.26 -4.78 2.31
C THR A 216 -23.18 -5.41 1.26
N ARG A 217 -24.48 -5.47 1.54
CA ARG A 217 -25.47 -5.88 0.51
C ARG A 217 -25.46 -4.96 -0.71
N ASP A 218 -25.08 -3.70 -0.52
CA ASP A 218 -25.05 -2.67 -1.56
C ASP A 218 -23.66 -2.57 -2.25
N GLY A 219 -22.80 -3.57 -2.04
CA GLY A 219 -21.44 -3.61 -2.60
C GLY A 219 -20.35 -3.20 -1.61
N LEU A 220 -19.16 -2.87 -2.14
CA LEU A 220 -17.99 -2.47 -1.36
C LEU A 220 -18.13 -1.01 -0.89
N GLN A 221 -18.21 -0.83 0.43
CA GLN A 221 -18.16 0.49 1.05
C GLN A 221 -16.79 0.71 1.68
N GLU A 222 -16.13 1.81 1.34
CA GLU A 222 -14.85 2.14 1.97
C GLU A 222 -15.04 2.38 3.46
N ARG A 223 -14.29 1.66 4.31
CA ARG A 223 -14.34 1.86 5.75
C ARG A 223 -13.83 3.26 6.08
N SER A 224 -14.63 4.06 6.75
CA SER A 224 -14.12 5.28 7.37
C SER A 224 -13.04 4.90 8.40
N LYS A 225 -12.00 5.74 8.52
CA LYS A 225 -10.86 5.56 9.45
C LYS A 225 -11.23 5.36 10.93
N LYS A 226 -12.51 5.45 11.29
CA LYS A 226 -13.04 5.35 12.66
C LYS A 226 -13.50 3.94 13.05
N ALA A 227 -13.56 2.96 12.14
CA ALA A 227 -13.97 1.61 12.48
C ALA A 227 -12.88 0.91 13.35
N PRO A 228 -13.15 0.53 14.62
CA PRO A 228 -12.15 -0.02 15.54
C PRO A 228 -11.46 -1.27 14.99
N MET A 229 -12.22 -2.13 14.32
CA MET A 229 -11.75 -3.39 13.72
C MET A 229 -10.82 -3.17 12.52
N GLY A 230 -10.89 -2.03 11.83
CA GLY A 230 -10.02 -1.73 10.68
C GLY A 230 -8.54 -1.53 11.05
N GLN A 231 -8.26 -1.27 12.34
CA GLN A 231 -6.90 -1.19 12.88
C GLN A 231 -6.35 -2.56 13.29
N LEU A 232 -7.17 -3.61 13.34
CA LEU A 232 -6.72 -4.94 13.74
C LEU A 232 -6.04 -5.70 12.60
N PHE A 233 -6.26 -5.28 11.36
CA PHE A 233 -5.64 -5.91 10.21
C PHE A 233 -4.37 -5.16 9.84
N PRO A 234 -3.20 -5.82 9.86
CA PRO A 234 -1.96 -5.19 9.46
C PRO A 234 -2.08 -4.70 8.01
N SER A 235 -1.54 -3.51 7.71
CA SER A 235 -1.30 -3.14 6.32
C SER A 235 -0.37 -4.16 5.66
N GLU A 236 -0.35 -4.21 4.34
CA GLU A 236 0.58 -5.04 3.57
C GLU A 236 2.05 -4.83 4.01
N ASP A 237 2.43 -3.56 4.17
CA ASP A 237 3.73 -3.16 4.72
C ASP A 237 3.94 -3.63 6.16
N ALA A 238 2.87 -3.77 6.94
CA ALA A 238 2.96 -4.25 8.32
C ALA A 238 3.20 -5.75 8.37
N VAL A 239 2.56 -6.59 7.53
CA VAL A 239 2.87 -8.04 7.50
C VAL A 239 4.31 -8.27 7.04
N LEU A 240 4.72 -7.70 5.91
CA LEU A 240 6.09 -7.87 5.43
C LEU A 240 7.11 -7.17 6.34
N GLY A 241 6.73 -6.05 6.96
CA GLY A 241 7.51 -5.33 7.96
C GLY A 241 7.71 -6.14 9.24
N LEU A 242 6.66 -6.82 9.72
CA LEU A 242 6.68 -7.77 10.84
C LEU A 242 7.71 -8.86 10.62
N LEU A 243 7.64 -9.47 9.44
CA LEU A 243 8.48 -10.59 9.07
C LEU A 243 9.95 -10.18 8.93
N ARG A 244 10.21 -8.98 8.39
CA ARG A 244 11.56 -8.39 8.32
C ARG A 244 12.09 -7.91 9.67
N ALA A 245 11.21 -7.46 10.57
CA ALA A 245 11.58 -7.01 11.91
C ALA A 245 11.94 -8.20 12.81
N GLY A 246 11.19 -9.30 12.71
CA GLY A 246 11.47 -10.53 13.44
C GLY A 246 12.82 -11.17 13.06
N ALA A 247 13.18 -11.13 11.78
CA ALA A 247 14.48 -11.60 11.31
C ALA A 247 15.68 -10.75 11.78
N ARG A 248 15.45 -9.63 12.45
CA ARG A 248 16.50 -8.83 13.11
C ARG A 248 16.63 -9.14 14.60
N GLY A 249 15.67 -9.85 15.19
CA GLY A 249 15.70 -10.28 16.58
C GLY A 249 16.42 -11.62 16.77
N ASP A 250 16.32 -12.16 17.98
CA ASP A 250 16.86 -13.48 18.33
C ASP A 250 16.02 -14.57 17.66
N VAL A 251 16.48 -15.04 16.49
CA VAL A 251 15.88 -16.18 15.78
C VAL A 251 16.51 -17.47 16.30
N VAL A 252 15.68 -18.29 16.94
CA VAL A 252 16.02 -19.64 17.41
C VAL A 252 15.47 -20.66 16.42
N ASP A 253 16.35 -21.47 15.87
CA ASP A 253 15.99 -22.65 15.08
C ASP A 253 15.57 -23.78 16.02
N LEU A 254 14.33 -24.25 15.88
CA LEU A 254 13.77 -25.32 16.70
C LEU A 254 13.81 -26.68 15.99
N GLY A 255 14.35 -26.73 14.77
CA GLY A 255 14.53 -27.94 13.97
C GLY A 255 13.30 -28.37 13.18
N ASP A 256 13.31 -29.62 12.72
CA ASP A 256 12.24 -30.18 11.90
C ASP A 256 10.98 -30.46 12.72
N ALA A 257 9.83 -30.23 12.09
CA ALA A 257 8.50 -30.40 12.66
C ALA A 257 7.52 -30.90 11.60
N VAL A 258 6.36 -31.41 12.04
CA VAL A 258 5.26 -31.79 11.14
C VAL A 258 4.07 -30.88 11.40
N LEU A 259 3.62 -30.17 10.38
CA LEU A 259 2.45 -29.31 10.43
C LEU A 259 1.37 -29.88 9.50
N ASN A 260 0.24 -30.33 10.07
CA ASN A 260 -0.87 -30.92 9.30
C ASN A 260 -0.43 -32.06 8.36
N GLY A 261 0.51 -32.90 8.81
CA GLY A 261 1.08 -34.00 8.03
C GLY A 261 2.15 -33.59 7.02
N MET A 262 2.46 -32.29 6.90
CA MET A 262 3.51 -31.77 6.02
C MET A 262 4.83 -31.61 6.79
N PRO A 263 5.96 -32.07 6.25
CA PRO A 263 7.28 -31.77 6.83
C PRO A 263 7.56 -30.27 6.73
N THR A 264 8.02 -29.70 7.84
CA THR A 264 8.33 -28.28 8.00
C THR A 264 9.56 -28.10 8.87
N HIS A 265 10.14 -26.91 8.84
CA HIS A 265 11.19 -26.45 9.73
C HIS A 265 10.64 -25.32 10.59
N HIS A 266 10.86 -25.40 11.90
CA HIS A 266 10.22 -24.56 12.90
C HIS A 266 11.20 -23.54 13.48
N PHE A 267 10.80 -22.27 13.53
CA PHE A 267 11.58 -21.18 14.08
C PHE A 267 10.80 -20.45 15.16
N ARG A 268 11.49 -19.94 16.18
CA ARG A 268 10.95 -18.98 17.15
C ARG A 268 11.76 -17.69 17.11
N PHE A 269 11.10 -16.54 17.22
CA PHE A 269 11.76 -15.24 17.20
C PHE A 269 10.96 -14.18 17.95
N SER A 270 11.66 -13.14 18.40
CA SER A 270 11.02 -11.97 19.01
C SER A 270 10.68 -10.92 17.95
N LEU A 271 9.54 -10.28 18.17
CA LEU A 271 9.03 -9.20 17.34
C LEU A 271 9.07 -7.91 18.17
N PRO A 272 9.43 -6.76 17.57
CA PRO A 272 9.44 -5.52 18.31
C PRO A 272 8.01 -5.13 18.74
N PRO A 273 7.86 -4.36 19.84
CA PRO A 273 6.55 -4.05 20.43
C PRO A 273 5.57 -3.36 19.46
N ASP A 274 6.08 -2.67 18.45
CA ASP A 274 5.34 -1.95 17.40
C ASP A 274 5.14 -2.77 16.11
N ALA A 275 5.63 -4.02 16.06
CA ALA A 275 5.52 -4.86 14.88
C ALA A 275 4.06 -5.20 14.55
N LEU A 276 3.31 -5.63 15.56
CA LEU A 276 1.87 -5.84 15.47
C LEU A 276 1.16 -4.63 16.04
N LEU A 277 0.13 -4.16 15.32
CA LEU A 277 -0.75 -3.13 15.84
C LEU A 277 -1.33 -3.63 17.17
N SER A 278 -1.09 -2.86 18.23
CA SER A 278 -1.75 -3.18 19.49
C SER A 278 -3.25 -3.08 19.29
N PRO A 279 -4.03 -4.09 19.76
CA PRO A 279 -5.49 -4.05 19.63
C PRO A 279 -6.11 -2.85 20.35
N PHE A 280 -5.35 -2.19 21.23
CA PHE A 280 -5.80 -1.00 21.95
C PHE A 280 -4.83 0.17 21.75
N PRO A 281 -5.34 1.35 21.37
CA PRO A 281 -4.52 2.54 21.31
C PRO A 281 -3.92 2.86 22.69
N GLN A 282 -2.67 3.33 22.72
CA GLN A 282 -1.99 3.77 23.94
C GLN A 282 -1.77 2.66 24.98
N THR A 283 -1.26 1.52 24.54
CA THR A 283 -0.83 0.41 25.39
C THR A 283 0.69 0.38 25.49
N ALA A 284 1.19 -0.01 26.66
CA ALA A 284 2.56 -0.47 26.79
C ALA A 284 2.57 -1.97 26.42
N VAL A 285 3.17 -2.30 25.28
CA VAL A 285 3.35 -3.68 24.80
C VAL A 285 4.68 -4.18 25.37
N SER A 286 4.68 -5.31 26.08
CA SER A 286 5.91 -5.88 26.67
C SER A 286 6.80 -6.59 25.64
N GLY A 287 6.27 -6.84 24.45
CA GLY A 287 6.94 -7.51 23.34
C GLY A 287 6.03 -8.57 22.73
N TRP A 288 6.42 -9.04 21.55
CA TRP A 288 5.74 -10.11 20.84
C TRP A 288 6.72 -11.27 20.64
N THR A 289 6.24 -12.50 20.80
CA THR A 289 6.96 -13.73 20.43
C THR A 289 6.23 -14.36 19.26
N ALA A 290 6.98 -14.74 18.23
CA ALA A 290 6.44 -15.42 17.06
C ALA A 290 7.13 -16.75 16.81
N GLU A 291 6.38 -17.67 16.23
CA GLU A 291 6.82 -18.97 15.75
C GLU A 291 6.39 -19.12 14.29
N ALA A 292 7.27 -19.67 13.45
CA ALA A 292 7.05 -19.85 12.02
C ALA A 292 7.39 -21.27 11.58
N TRP A 293 6.53 -21.84 10.74
CA TRP A 293 6.72 -23.15 10.12
C TRP A 293 6.90 -22.98 8.63
N ILE A 294 8.05 -23.42 8.12
CA ILE A 294 8.45 -23.28 6.73
C ILE A 294 8.55 -24.67 6.12
N ASP A 295 7.90 -24.92 4.99
CA ASP A 295 7.97 -26.24 4.33
C ASP A 295 9.31 -26.47 3.60
N GLU A 296 9.48 -27.67 3.04
CA GLU A 296 10.66 -28.04 2.25
C GLU A 296 10.92 -27.14 1.04
N SER A 297 9.87 -26.50 0.50
CA SER A 297 10.01 -25.54 -0.61
C SER A 297 10.58 -24.19 -0.17
N GLY A 298 10.74 -23.98 1.14
CA GLY A 298 11.10 -22.70 1.74
C GLY A 298 9.92 -21.73 1.80
N THR A 299 8.69 -22.21 1.89
CA THR A 299 7.48 -21.38 1.94
C THR A 299 6.89 -21.39 3.35
N LEU A 300 6.53 -20.22 3.87
CA LEU A 300 5.83 -20.07 5.14
C LEU A 300 4.44 -20.73 5.06
N ARG A 301 4.17 -21.68 5.95
CA ARG A 301 2.88 -22.37 6.06
C ARG A 301 2.06 -21.90 7.25
N GLN A 302 2.71 -21.59 8.36
CA GLN A 302 2.04 -21.06 9.55
C GLN A 302 2.92 -20.03 10.26
N LEU A 303 2.28 -19.01 10.82
CA LEU A 303 2.87 -18.03 11.73
C LEU A 303 1.98 -17.95 12.97
N LEU A 304 2.54 -18.24 14.14
CA LEU A 304 1.88 -18.05 15.43
C LEU A 304 2.56 -16.88 16.15
N ALA A 305 1.86 -15.79 16.38
CA ALA A 305 2.33 -14.66 17.17
C ALA A 305 1.56 -14.60 18.49
N SER A 306 2.25 -14.28 19.58
CA SER A 306 1.65 -14.06 20.88
C SER A 306 2.29 -12.85 21.55
N GLY A 307 1.49 -12.10 22.30
CA GLY A 307 1.93 -10.88 22.95
C GLY A 307 1.05 -10.54 24.12
N ASN A 308 1.55 -9.66 24.97
CA ASN A 308 0.82 -9.14 26.10
C ASN A 308 1.18 -7.67 26.32
N GLY A 309 0.35 -6.99 27.09
CA GLY A 309 0.59 -5.61 27.43
C GLY A 309 -0.42 -5.08 28.42
N ARG A 310 -0.33 -3.77 28.68
CA ARG A 310 -1.22 -3.06 29.59
C ARG A 310 -1.80 -1.83 28.92
N ALA A 311 -3.12 -1.70 28.95
CA ALA A 311 -3.81 -0.47 28.58
C ALA A 311 -3.77 0.50 29.76
N THR A 312 -3.42 1.77 29.52
CA THR A 312 -3.15 2.73 30.60
C THR A 312 -4.18 3.85 30.74
N ARG A 313 -5.28 3.86 29.95
CA ARG A 313 -6.32 4.91 30.01
C ARG A 313 -7.65 4.42 30.58
N SER A 314 -8.25 5.28 31.41
CA SER A 314 -9.59 5.25 32.07
C SER A 314 -9.94 4.01 32.90
N SER A 315 -9.48 2.83 32.52
CA SER A 315 -9.66 1.56 33.23
C SER A 315 -8.48 0.67 32.86
N PRO A 316 -7.38 0.66 33.63
CA PRO A 316 -6.21 -0.12 33.27
C PRO A 316 -6.53 -1.61 33.29
N PHE A 317 -6.19 -2.29 32.21
CA PHE A 317 -6.33 -3.74 32.10
C PHE A 317 -5.09 -4.33 31.46
N ASP A 318 -4.73 -5.52 31.92
CA ASP A 318 -3.71 -6.33 31.27
C ASP A 318 -4.39 -7.13 30.17
N TRP A 319 -3.71 -7.30 29.04
CA TRP A 319 -4.21 -8.08 27.92
C TRP A 319 -3.17 -9.09 27.45
N ARG A 320 -3.67 -10.17 26.87
CA ARG A 320 -2.91 -11.20 26.18
C ARG A 320 -3.58 -11.48 24.85
N SER A 321 -2.79 -11.57 23.78
CA SER A 321 -3.28 -11.91 22.46
C SER A 321 -2.47 -13.05 21.88
N THR A 322 -3.17 -13.94 21.17
CA THR A 322 -2.53 -14.91 20.27
C THR A 322 -3.13 -14.77 18.88
N MET A 323 -2.33 -15.01 17.86
CA MET A 323 -2.70 -14.89 16.47
C MET A 323 -2.02 -16.02 15.69
N ARG A 324 -2.80 -16.90 15.09
CA ARG A 324 -2.34 -17.95 14.20
C ARG A 324 -2.76 -17.62 12.78
N VAL A 325 -1.80 -17.44 11.90
CA VAL A 325 -1.98 -17.31 10.46
C VAL A 325 -1.53 -18.59 9.79
N GLU A 326 -2.37 -19.19 8.97
CA GLU A 326 -2.05 -20.32 8.11
C GLU A 326 -2.18 -19.93 6.66
N LEU A 327 -1.24 -20.38 5.83
CA LEU A 327 -1.17 -20.10 4.41
C LEU A 327 -1.21 -21.40 3.61
N SER A 328 -2.11 -21.46 2.63
CA SER A 328 -2.31 -22.63 1.76
C SER A 328 -2.66 -22.21 0.33
N ASP A 329 -2.83 -23.17 -0.57
CA ASP A 329 -3.31 -22.94 -1.95
C ASP A 329 -2.58 -21.80 -2.70
N PHE A 330 -1.25 -21.81 -2.65
CA PHE A 330 -0.42 -20.77 -3.25
C PHE A 330 -0.54 -20.69 -4.78
N GLY A 331 -0.30 -19.50 -5.33
CA GLY A 331 -0.23 -19.28 -6.78
C GLY A 331 -1.58 -19.34 -7.50
N ARG A 332 -2.71 -19.40 -6.78
CA ARG A 332 -4.05 -19.25 -7.35
C ARG A 332 -4.33 -17.81 -7.74
N ASP A 333 -5.07 -17.58 -8.81
CA ASP A 333 -5.49 -16.23 -9.18
C ASP A 333 -6.59 -15.75 -8.20
N VAL A 334 -6.20 -15.19 -7.05
CA VAL A 334 -7.09 -14.71 -5.96
C VAL A 334 -8.14 -13.71 -6.42
N LEU A 335 -7.88 -13.06 -7.55
CA LEU A 335 -8.81 -12.11 -8.14
C LEU A 335 -9.96 -12.78 -8.91
N ASP A 336 -9.91 -14.08 -9.18
CA ASP A 336 -11.01 -14.79 -9.86
C ASP A 336 -12.26 -14.89 -8.96
N GLY A 337 -12.08 -14.81 -7.64
CA GLY A 337 -13.17 -14.75 -6.65
C GLY A 337 -13.67 -13.35 -6.31
N ILE A 338 -13.03 -12.28 -6.84
CA ILE A 338 -13.40 -10.88 -6.58
C ILE A 338 -13.61 -10.13 -7.91
N PRO A 339 -14.68 -10.44 -8.66
CA PRO A 339 -14.96 -9.81 -9.95
C PRO A 339 -15.07 -8.27 -9.84
N GLU A 340 -15.40 -7.75 -8.66
CA GLU A 340 -15.50 -6.31 -8.36
C GLU A 340 -14.15 -5.56 -8.47
N LEU A 341 -13.01 -6.26 -8.40
CA LEU A 341 -11.66 -5.66 -8.45
C LEU A 341 -10.95 -5.77 -9.80
N LYS A 342 -11.33 -6.74 -10.64
CA LYS A 342 -10.93 -6.84 -12.06
C LYS A 342 -12.08 -6.31 -12.93
N ALA A 343 -12.66 -5.19 -12.53
CA ALA A 343 -13.91 -4.70 -13.08
C ALA A 343 -13.67 -3.88 -14.34
N LEU A 344 -14.16 -4.37 -15.47
CA LEU A 344 -14.51 -3.56 -16.62
C LEU A 344 -16.04 -3.54 -16.65
N THR A 345 -16.67 -2.44 -16.24
CA THR A 345 -18.13 -2.40 -16.02
C THR A 345 -18.82 -1.30 -16.82
N VAL A 346 -20.12 -1.51 -17.06
CA VAL A 346 -21.06 -0.48 -17.54
C VAL A 346 -22.19 -0.41 -16.52
N GLY A 347 -22.24 0.68 -15.75
CA GLY A 347 -23.06 0.71 -14.53
C GLY A 347 -22.63 -0.41 -13.57
N ASP A 348 -23.59 -1.19 -13.10
CA ASP A 348 -23.36 -2.33 -12.19
C ASP A 348 -23.04 -3.64 -12.93
N GLN A 349 -23.01 -3.63 -14.27
CA GLN A 349 -22.79 -4.84 -15.06
C GLN A 349 -21.31 -5.02 -15.43
N SER A 350 -20.71 -6.15 -15.04
CA SER A 350 -19.38 -6.55 -15.52
C SER A 350 -19.43 -6.97 -16.99
N LEU A 351 -18.44 -6.49 -17.76
CA LEU A 351 -18.17 -6.91 -19.14
C LEU A 351 -17.23 -8.12 -19.20
N LEU A 352 -16.54 -8.45 -18.10
CA LEU A 352 -15.58 -9.55 -18.02
C LEU A 352 -16.03 -10.61 -17.01
N PRO A 353 -15.89 -11.92 -17.33
CA PRO A 353 -15.53 -12.49 -18.63
C PRO A 353 -16.58 -12.14 -19.71
N LEU A 354 -16.16 -12.16 -20.98
CA LEU A 354 -17.08 -11.92 -22.09
C LEU A 354 -17.86 -13.21 -22.35
N SER A 355 -19.04 -13.34 -21.73
CA SER A 355 -19.95 -14.44 -22.08
C SER A 355 -20.23 -14.44 -23.59
N ARG A 356 -20.27 -15.62 -24.21
CA ARG A 356 -20.62 -15.78 -25.63
C ARG A 356 -22.00 -15.20 -25.97
N GLU A 357 -22.87 -15.11 -24.97
CA GLU A 357 -24.22 -14.56 -25.08
C GLU A 357 -24.25 -13.03 -24.89
N MET A 358 -23.17 -12.43 -24.37
CA MET A 358 -23.07 -11.00 -24.14
C MET A 358 -22.67 -10.27 -25.41
N SER A 359 -23.63 -9.55 -26.01
CA SER A 359 -23.35 -8.58 -27.07
C SER A 359 -22.93 -7.24 -26.48
N LEU A 360 -21.73 -6.74 -26.82
CA LEU A 360 -21.29 -5.40 -26.43
C LEU A 360 -22.14 -4.29 -27.06
N ALA A 361 -22.88 -4.58 -28.13
CA ALA A 361 -23.73 -3.62 -28.82
C ALA A 361 -24.82 -3.02 -27.93
N ARG A 362 -25.30 -3.78 -26.92
CA ARG A 362 -26.30 -3.27 -25.96
C ARG A 362 -25.78 -2.14 -25.08
N PHE A 363 -24.46 -1.95 -25.03
CA PHE A 363 -23.82 -0.90 -24.26
C PHE A 363 -23.30 0.24 -25.14
N ALA A 364 -23.66 0.30 -26.42
CA ALA A 364 -23.19 1.35 -27.32
C ALA A 364 -23.49 2.75 -26.77
N GLY A 365 -22.46 3.60 -26.70
CA GLY A 365 -22.53 4.95 -26.14
C GLY A 365 -22.48 5.02 -24.62
N ALA A 366 -22.55 3.89 -23.90
CA ALA A 366 -22.49 3.88 -22.45
C ALA A 366 -21.07 4.12 -21.92
N THR A 367 -21.00 4.68 -20.71
CA THR A 367 -19.75 4.86 -19.99
C THR A 367 -19.23 3.53 -19.47
N VAL A 368 -17.97 3.23 -19.78
CA VAL A 368 -17.24 2.06 -19.29
C VAL A 368 -16.27 2.48 -18.21
N VAL A 369 -16.27 1.80 -17.07
CA VAL A 369 -15.33 2.04 -15.97
C VAL A 369 -14.43 0.83 -15.83
N ALA A 370 -13.12 1.05 -15.91
CA ALA A 370 -12.10 0.04 -15.67
C ALA A 370 -11.40 0.30 -14.33
N ARG A 371 -11.28 -0.75 -13.52
CA ARG A 371 -10.49 -0.75 -12.28
C ARG A 371 -9.51 -1.91 -12.32
N LEU A 372 -8.22 -1.57 -12.28
CA LEU A 372 -7.09 -2.52 -12.27
C LEU A 372 -7.14 -3.60 -13.36
N VAL A 373 -7.71 -3.27 -14.53
CA VAL A 373 -7.87 -4.23 -15.62
C VAL A 373 -6.51 -4.50 -16.27
N PRO A 374 -6.08 -5.76 -16.43
CA PRO A 374 -4.78 -6.08 -17.01
C PRO A 374 -4.73 -5.71 -18.50
N VAL A 375 -3.60 -5.16 -18.93
CA VAL A 375 -3.24 -5.07 -20.35
C VAL A 375 -2.72 -6.42 -20.81
N GLN A 376 -3.44 -7.04 -21.75
CA GLN A 376 -3.07 -8.33 -22.33
C GLN A 376 -2.02 -8.14 -23.43
N SER A 377 -2.24 -7.18 -24.33
CA SER A 377 -1.30 -6.82 -25.38
C SER A 377 -1.48 -5.38 -25.83
N VAL A 378 -0.41 -4.78 -26.34
CA VAL A 378 -0.42 -3.49 -27.03
C VAL A 378 -0.20 -3.79 -28.50
N VAL A 379 -1.20 -3.51 -29.34
CA VAL A 379 -1.26 -3.93 -30.75
C VAL A 379 -1.16 -2.77 -31.72
N ALA A 380 -1.35 -1.53 -31.23
CA ALA A 380 -1.09 -0.32 -31.98
C ALA A 380 -0.59 0.78 -31.03
N ASP A 381 -0.08 1.88 -31.57
CA ASP A 381 0.37 3.04 -30.77
C ASP A 381 -0.72 3.54 -29.80
N GLU A 382 -1.98 3.43 -30.23
CA GLU A 382 -3.18 3.84 -29.48
C GLU A 382 -4.11 2.66 -29.17
N GLY A 383 -3.74 1.43 -29.53
CA GLY A 383 -4.63 0.27 -29.48
C GLY A 383 -4.08 -0.82 -28.56
N LEU A 384 -4.89 -1.22 -27.58
CA LEU A 384 -4.49 -2.25 -26.63
C LEU A 384 -5.67 -3.14 -26.24
N TRP A 385 -5.38 -4.40 -25.95
CA TRP A 385 -6.36 -5.33 -25.41
C TRP A 385 -6.28 -5.33 -23.88
N VAL A 386 -7.41 -5.10 -23.22
CA VAL A 386 -7.53 -5.25 -21.76
C VAL A 386 -8.45 -6.41 -21.43
N GLY A 387 -8.13 -7.19 -20.40
CA GLY A 387 -8.94 -8.35 -20.06
C GLY A 387 -8.27 -9.29 -19.09
N ILE A 388 -8.93 -10.42 -18.85
CA ILE A 388 -8.43 -11.48 -17.97
C ILE A 388 -7.75 -12.61 -18.75
N SER A 389 -8.02 -12.75 -20.05
CA SER A 389 -7.40 -13.76 -20.91
C SER A 389 -7.30 -13.27 -22.37
N SER A 390 -6.66 -14.04 -23.25
CA SER A 390 -6.63 -13.78 -24.69
C SER A 390 -8.00 -13.91 -25.37
N MET A 391 -8.96 -14.58 -24.73
CA MET A 391 -10.33 -14.78 -25.22
C MET A 391 -11.33 -13.85 -24.52
N ASP A 392 -11.05 -13.44 -23.29
CA ASP A 392 -11.87 -12.58 -22.45
C ASP A 392 -11.24 -11.19 -22.31
N ARG A 393 -11.24 -10.46 -23.42
CA ARG A 393 -10.62 -9.14 -23.53
C ARG A 393 -11.44 -8.21 -24.42
N VAL A 394 -11.40 -6.92 -24.09
CA VAL A 394 -12.04 -5.84 -24.84
C VAL A 394 -10.95 -4.95 -25.42
N PHE A 395 -11.13 -4.53 -26.67
CA PHE A 395 -10.22 -3.58 -27.30
C PHE A 395 -10.44 -2.18 -26.72
N VAL A 396 -9.36 -1.51 -26.37
CA VAL A 396 -9.33 -0.13 -25.90
C VAL A 396 -8.53 0.69 -26.90
N ARG A 397 -9.17 1.75 -27.41
CA ARG A 397 -8.53 2.78 -28.21
C ARG A 397 -8.28 4.00 -27.35
N LEU A 398 -7.03 4.44 -27.28
CA LEU A 398 -6.65 5.70 -26.66
C LEU A 398 -6.92 6.84 -27.62
N ILE A 399 -7.62 7.87 -27.14
CA ILE A 399 -7.86 9.10 -27.89
C ILE A 399 -6.84 10.12 -27.42
N THR A 400 -5.95 10.51 -28.33
CA THR A 400 -4.87 11.46 -28.08
C THR A 400 -5.27 12.83 -28.61
N GLY A 401 -5.04 13.88 -27.82
CA GLY A 401 -5.22 15.28 -28.26
C GLY A 401 -4.04 15.81 -29.09
N GLY A 402 -3.32 14.93 -29.79
CA GLY A 402 -2.04 15.23 -30.44
C GLY A 402 -0.79 15.00 -29.55
N GLU A 403 -0.98 14.57 -28.30
CA GLU A 403 0.12 14.13 -27.43
C GLU A 403 0.41 12.64 -27.62
N SER A 404 1.67 12.24 -27.48
CA SER A 404 2.03 10.82 -27.47
C SER A 404 1.45 10.14 -26.23
N PRO A 405 0.77 8.99 -26.35
CA PRO A 405 0.22 8.29 -25.21
C PRO A 405 1.33 7.81 -24.26
N PRO A 406 1.02 7.61 -22.96
CA PRO A 406 1.98 7.03 -22.03
C PRO A 406 2.44 5.67 -22.54
N ARG A 407 3.71 5.31 -22.30
CA ARG A 407 4.24 3.99 -22.67
C ARG A 407 3.57 2.90 -21.84
N ILE A 408 2.57 2.25 -22.44
CA ILE A 408 1.88 1.09 -21.86
C ILE A 408 2.54 -0.20 -22.34
N ARG A 409 2.54 -1.23 -21.50
CA ARG A 409 3.09 -2.56 -21.80
C ARG A 409 2.11 -3.63 -21.35
N ALA A 410 2.17 -4.80 -22.01
CA ALA A 410 1.50 -6.00 -21.54
C ALA A 410 1.89 -6.29 -20.07
N GLY A 411 0.92 -6.76 -19.29
CA GLY A 411 1.05 -7.05 -17.85
C GLY A 411 0.82 -5.84 -16.93
N GLN A 412 0.85 -4.60 -17.43
CA GLN A 412 0.42 -3.44 -16.63
C GLN A 412 -1.08 -3.48 -16.34
N ARG A 413 -1.52 -2.69 -15.37
CA ARG A 413 -2.94 -2.56 -15.01
C ARG A 413 -3.42 -1.14 -15.28
N LEU A 414 -4.63 -1.03 -15.80
CA LEU A 414 -5.23 0.26 -16.12
C LEU A 414 -6.44 0.54 -15.23
N ASN A 415 -6.58 1.80 -14.84
CA ASN A 415 -7.85 2.35 -14.38
C ASN A 415 -8.23 3.45 -15.37
N PHE A 416 -9.46 3.43 -15.88
CA PHE A 416 -9.93 4.44 -16.80
C PHE A 416 -11.44 4.59 -16.77
N THR A 417 -11.90 5.72 -17.30
CA THR A 417 -13.28 5.89 -17.76
C THR A 417 -13.24 6.06 -19.28
N GLY A 418 -14.16 5.42 -19.99
CA GLY A 418 -14.24 5.50 -21.44
C GLY A 418 -15.67 5.39 -21.94
N THR A 419 -15.84 5.38 -23.26
CA THR A 419 -17.14 5.22 -23.90
C THR A 419 -17.11 3.99 -24.81
N MET A 420 -18.13 3.15 -24.71
CA MET A 420 -18.30 2.03 -25.63
C MET A 420 -18.71 2.55 -27.02
N ARG A 421 -17.96 2.17 -28.05
CA ARG A 421 -18.15 2.61 -29.44
C ARG A 421 -18.26 1.44 -30.37
N ARG A 422 -18.99 1.64 -31.47
CA ARG A 422 -19.05 0.66 -32.54
C ARG A 422 -17.68 0.56 -33.20
N SER A 423 -17.19 -0.67 -33.37
CA SER A 423 -15.97 -0.93 -34.11
C SER A 423 -16.20 -0.73 -35.61
N PRO A 424 -15.21 -0.21 -36.35
CA PRO A 424 -15.29 -0.12 -37.80
C PRO A 424 -15.41 -1.52 -38.39
N SER A 425 -16.03 -1.63 -39.58
CA SER A 425 -16.13 -2.89 -40.32
C SER A 425 -14.76 -3.49 -40.69
N GLN A 426 -13.74 -2.63 -40.79
CA GLN A 426 -12.35 -2.99 -41.06
C GLN A 426 -11.45 -2.61 -39.86
N PRO A 427 -11.09 -3.56 -38.97
CA PRO A 427 -10.24 -3.31 -37.80
C PRO A 427 -8.86 -2.75 -38.10
N GLY A 428 -8.34 -2.94 -39.32
CA GLY A 428 -7.06 -2.37 -39.73
C GLY A 428 -7.02 -0.83 -39.64
N SER A 429 -8.17 -0.16 -39.71
CA SER A 429 -8.28 1.29 -39.45
C SER A 429 -8.01 1.69 -37.99
N LEU A 430 -8.03 0.73 -37.07
CA LEU A 430 -7.62 0.87 -35.67
C LEU A 430 -6.21 0.33 -35.42
N GLY A 431 -5.48 -0.04 -36.47
CA GLY A 431 -4.14 -0.61 -36.38
C GLY A 431 -4.11 -2.07 -35.88
N VAL A 432 -5.23 -2.79 -35.91
CA VAL A 432 -5.29 -4.19 -35.45
C VAL A 432 -5.22 -5.13 -36.66
N SER A 433 -4.17 -5.95 -36.74
CA SER A 433 -4.04 -7.03 -37.73
C SER A 433 -4.80 -8.31 -37.34
N ASP A 434 -4.88 -9.28 -38.25
CA ASP A 434 -5.56 -10.56 -37.97
C ASP A 434 -4.86 -11.36 -36.85
N ASP A 435 -3.52 -11.40 -36.83
CA ASP A 435 -2.72 -12.07 -35.78
C ASP A 435 -2.86 -11.37 -34.41
N GLU A 436 -3.18 -10.08 -34.42
CA GLU A 436 -3.40 -9.27 -33.22
C GLU A 436 -4.84 -9.31 -32.71
N GLY A 437 -5.73 -10.03 -33.41
CA GLY A 437 -7.11 -10.26 -32.97
C GLY A 437 -8.17 -9.45 -33.71
N ALA A 438 -7.93 -9.01 -34.95
CA ALA A 438 -8.94 -8.32 -35.75
C ALA A 438 -10.24 -9.14 -35.91
N SER A 439 -10.15 -10.48 -36.00
CA SER A 439 -11.31 -11.37 -36.02
C SER A 439 -12.17 -11.26 -34.75
N LEU A 440 -11.52 -11.20 -33.58
CA LEU A 440 -12.22 -11.02 -32.29
C LEU A 440 -12.89 -9.64 -32.23
N LEU A 441 -12.19 -8.58 -32.65
CA LEU A 441 -12.75 -7.23 -32.67
C LEU A 441 -13.97 -7.11 -33.61
N ARG A 442 -13.93 -7.77 -34.77
CA ARG A 442 -15.09 -7.88 -35.70
C ARG A 442 -16.26 -8.61 -35.04
N GLN A 443 -15.98 -9.73 -34.38
CA GLN A 443 -17.01 -10.52 -33.69
C GLN A 443 -17.68 -9.74 -32.55
N GLN A 444 -16.89 -9.01 -31.76
CA GLN A 444 -17.40 -8.17 -30.67
C GLN A 444 -18.18 -6.95 -31.19
N GLY A 445 -17.75 -6.40 -32.33
CA GLY A 445 -18.40 -5.28 -33.02
C GLY A 445 -18.31 -3.94 -32.30
N HIS A 446 -17.74 -3.89 -31.10
CA HIS A 446 -17.58 -2.69 -30.28
C HIS A 446 -16.22 -2.69 -29.56
N HIS A 447 -15.76 -1.51 -29.17
CA HIS A 447 -14.55 -1.26 -28.40
C HIS A 447 -14.76 -0.11 -27.41
N VAL A 448 -13.80 0.16 -26.54
CA VAL A 448 -13.84 1.31 -25.64
C VAL A 448 -12.90 2.40 -26.13
N GLU A 449 -13.41 3.62 -26.30
CA GLU A 449 -12.58 4.81 -26.48
C GLU A 449 -12.29 5.45 -25.12
N VAL A 450 -11.03 5.72 -24.84
CA VAL A 450 -10.55 6.28 -23.56
C VAL A 450 -9.72 7.52 -23.85
N GLN A 451 -10.05 8.65 -23.25
CA GLN A 451 -9.19 9.84 -23.32
C GLN A 451 -7.92 9.57 -22.51
N VAL A 452 -6.74 9.92 -23.05
CA VAL A 452 -5.46 9.66 -22.36
C VAL A 452 -5.40 10.33 -20.98
N GLU A 453 -6.07 11.47 -20.80
CA GLU A 453 -6.17 12.18 -19.51
C GLU A 453 -6.98 11.43 -18.45
N ASP A 454 -7.87 10.52 -18.85
CA ASP A 454 -8.66 9.65 -17.96
C ASP A 454 -7.96 8.32 -17.65
N LEU A 455 -6.76 8.11 -18.21
CA LEU A 455 -6.03 6.86 -18.07
C LEU A 455 -5.02 6.92 -16.91
N LEU A 456 -5.15 5.98 -15.98
CA LEU A 456 -4.18 5.75 -14.92
C LEU A 456 -3.51 4.38 -15.09
N VAL A 457 -2.21 4.40 -15.38
CA VAL A 457 -1.38 3.19 -15.50
C VAL A 457 -0.79 2.85 -14.14
N THR A 458 -1.15 1.69 -13.60
CA THR A 458 -0.50 1.11 -12.42
C THR A 458 0.57 0.14 -12.91
N ASN A 459 1.83 0.40 -12.54
CA ASN A 459 2.91 -0.52 -12.82
C ASN A 459 2.63 -1.85 -12.12
N ALA A 460 2.74 -2.96 -12.85
CA ALA A 460 2.91 -4.25 -12.21
C ALA A 460 4.20 -4.18 -11.37
N PRO A 461 4.22 -4.67 -10.12
CA PRO A 461 5.47 -4.78 -9.38
C PRO A 461 6.46 -5.57 -10.25
N ALA A 462 7.70 -5.10 -10.33
CA ALA A 462 8.75 -5.70 -11.14
C ALA A 462 8.98 -7.16 -10.70
N GLY A 463 8.30 -8.10 -11.37
CA GLY A 463 8.28 -9.51 -11.02
C GLY A 463 8.07 -10.35 -12.28
N SER A 464 9.19 -10.79 -12.84
CA SER A 464 9.37 -11.88 -13.82
C SER A 464 8.38 -11.99 -14.98
N SER A 465 8.76 -11.45 -16.14
CA SER A 465 8.44 -12.12 -17.41
C SER A 465 9.43 -13.27 -17.60
N ARG A 466 8.94 -14.51 -17.71
CA ARG A 466 9.67 -15.60 -18.36
C ARG A 466 9.36 -15.57 -19.85
#